data_AF-A0A3P8WGW7-F1
#
_entry.id   AF-A0A3P8WGW7-F1
#
_cell.length_a   1.000
_cell.length_b   1.000
_cell.length_c   1.000
_cell.angle_alpha   90.00
_cell.angle_beta   90.00
_cell.angle_gamma   90.00
#
_symmetry.space_group_name_H-M   'P 1'
#
loop_
_entity.id
_entity.type
_entity.pdbx_description
1 polymer ?
#
loop_
_entity_poly.entity_id
_entity_poly.type
_entity_poly.pdbx_seq_one_letter_code
_entity_poly.pdbx_strand_id
1 'polypeptide(L)'
;MSNQDVEDFIQQNRALVDQVETYRGYWESEKHWEARREFIMRNFNEFTSEQLDHLLSLSMVWANNVFLGCRYSEELLEKVKEMAEGIVVVDAPVFKTRDEIMKKQQVSLWRHTHTHTQMSSTSNNCELTPLFQGL
;
A
#
# COMPACT_ATOMS: atom_id res chain seq x y z
N MET A 1 -7.54 -7.49 40.01
CA MET A 1 -7.95 -6.20 39.43
C MET A 1 -9.20 -5.78 40.17
N SER A 2 -9.15 -4.65 40.85
CA SER A 2 -10.28 -4.08 41.58
C SER A 2 -11.25 -3.40 40.59
N ASN A 3 -12.51 -3.18 40.98
CA ASN A 3 -13.44 -2.40 40.16
C ASN A 3 -12.93 -0.98 39.89
N GLN A 4 -12.12 -0.42 40.80
CA GLN A 4 -11.51 0.90 40.63
C GLN A 4 -10.48 0.90 39.49
N ASP A 5 -9.65 -0.15 39.38
CA ASP A 5 -8.62 -0.25 38.34
C ASP A 5 -9.26 -0.28 36.93
N VAL A 6 -10.44 -0.89 36.81
CA VAL A 6 -11.19 -0.98 35.55
C VAL A 6 -11.79 0.38 35.17
N GLU A 7 -12.37 1.09 36.14
CA GLU A 7 -12.96 2.41 35.92
C GLU A 7 -11.91 3.45 35.51
N ASP A 8 -10.75 3.43 36.16
CA ASP A 8 -9.61 4.29 35.83
C ASP A 8 -9.11 4.03 34.41
N PHE A 9 -9.00 2.76 34.00
CA PHE A 9 -8.60 2.38 32.65
C PHE A 9 -9.61 2.86 31.59
N ILE A 10 -10.91 2.72 31.85
CA ILE A 10 -11.96 3.21 30.94
C ILE A 10 -11.86 4.74 30.79
N GLN A 11 -11.60 5.44 31.89
CA GLN A 11 -11.50 6.89 31.87
C GLN A 11 -10.27 7.37 31.10
N GLN A 12 -9.13 6.72 31.27
CA GLN A 12 -7.91 7.01 30.50
C GLN A 12 -8.11 6.77 29.00
N ASN A 13 -8.78 5.67 28.62
CA ASN A 13 -9.09 5.40 27.21
C ASN A 13 -10.01 6.46 26.61
N ARG A 14 -11.02 6.94 27.36
CA ARG A 14 -11.88 8.03 26.89
C ARG A 14 -11.10 9.32 26.67
N ALA A 15 -10.27 9.71 27.63
CA ALA A 15 -9.43 10.91 27.50
C ALA A 15 -8.48 10.84 26.30
N LEU A 16 -7.89 9.67 26.04
CA LEU A 16 -7.05 9.46 24.85
C LEU A 16 -7.84 9.62 23.56
N VAL A 17 -9.04 9.03 23.48
CA VAL A 17 -9.91 9.18 22.31
C VAL A 17 -10.25 10.64 22.06
N ASP A 18 -10.69 11.36 23.10
CA ASP A 18 -11.02 12.78 22.99
C ASP A 18 -9.82 13.63 22.56
N GLN A 19 -8.63 13.32 23.07
CA GLN A 19 -7.40 13.97 22.65
C GLN A 19 -7.09 13.71 21.16
N VAL A 20 -7.22 12.46 20.70
CA VAL A 20 -6.94 12.12 19.30
C VAL A 20 -7.90 12.84 18.35
N GLU A 21 -9.17 13.00 18.71
CA GLU A 21 -10.14 13.77 17.90
C GLU A 21 -9.70 15.22 17.66
N THR A 22 -8.92 15.82 18.56
CA THR A 22 -8.41 17.19 18.37
C THR A 22 -7.41 17.31 17.22
N TYR A 23 -6.82 16.21 16.76
CA TYR A 23 -5.83 16.22 15.68
C TYR A 23 -6.43 16.21 14.28
N ARG A 24 -7.75 16.09 14.14
CA ARG A 24 -8.43 16.09 12.85
C ARG A 24 -8.30 17.44 12.15
N GLY A 25 -7.81 17.43 10.92
CA GLY A 25 -7.78 18.59 10.02
C GLY A 25 -9.12 18.79 9.32
N TYR A 26 -9.50 20.04 9.06
CA TYR A 26 -10.78 20.38 8.41
C TYR A 26 -10.88 19.91 6.95
N TRP A 27 -9.75 19.63 6.30
CA TRP A 27 -9.65 19.19 4.91
C TRP A 27 -9.77 17.67 4.75
N GLU A 28 -9.82 16.93 5.85
CA GLU A 28 -9.88 15.47 5.81
C GLU A 28 -11.31 14.98 5.56
N SER A 29 -11.46 14.10 4.56
CA SER A 29 -12.69 13.34 4.39
C SER A 29 -12.84 12.33 5.53
N GLU A 30 -14.07 11.85 5.76
CA GLU A 30 -14.33 10.88 6.85
C GLU A 30 -13.49 9.61 6.70
N LYS A 31 -13.41 9.05 5.48
CA LYS A 31 -12.60 7.86 5.20
C LYS A 31 -11.10 8.08 5.47
N HIS A 32 -10.60 9.27 5.17
CA HIS A 32 -9.20 9.64 5.43
C HIS A 32 -8.96 9.74 6.94
N TRP A 33 -9.84 10.46 7.65
CA TRP A 33 -9.72 10.68 9.08
C TRP A 33 -9.84 9.38 9.87
N GLU A 34 -10.82 8.52 9.57
CA GLU A 34 -11.05 7.27 10.29
C GLU A 34 -9.80 6.38 10.29
N ALA A 35 -9.19 6.19 9.12
CA ALA A 35 -7.95 5.43 9.01
C ALA A 35 -6.77 6.12 9.70
N ARG A 36 -6.62 7.45 9.55
CA ARG A 36 -5.53 8.21 10.18
C ARG A 36 -5.64 8.21 11.71
N ARG A 37 -6.86 8.31 12.24
CA ARG A 37 -7.18 8.22 13.66
C ARG A 37 -6.74 6.87 14.23
N GLU A 38 -7.06 5.77 13.53
CA GLU A 38 -6.63 4.43 13.94
C GLU A 38 -5.09 4.32 13.96
N PHE A 39 -4.42 4.89 12.95
CA PHE A 39 -2.97 4.97 12.91
C PHE A 39 -2.39 5.69 14.13
N ILE A 40 -2.94 6.85 14.47
CA ILE A 40 -2.50 7.64 15.63
C ILE A 40 -2.72 6.85 16.92
N MET A 41 -3.91 6.30 17.13
CA MET A 41 -4.24 5.55 18.35
C MET A 41 -3.34 4.33 18.56
N ARG A 42 -3.07 3.57 17.49
CA ARG A 42 -2.21 2.39 17.55
C ARG A 42 -0.79 2.72 18.01
N ASN A 43 -0.24 3.80 17.49
CA ASN A 43 1.15 4.19 17.73
C ASN A 43 1.30 5.16 18.91
N PHE A 44 0.21 5.62 19.52
CA PHE A 44 0.24 6.73 20.48
C PHE A 44 1.17 6.49 21.67
N ASN A 45 1.18 5.26 22.20
CA ASN A 45 1.99 4.89 23.37
C ASN A 45 3.48 4.69 23.06
N GLU A 46 3.86 4.63 21.79
CA GLU A 46 5.26 4.47 21.37
C GLU A 46 5.99 5.81 21.22
N PHE A 47 5.25 6.93 21.28
CA PHE A 47 5.78 8.28 21.10
C PHE A 47 5.63 9.07 22.40
N THR A 48 6.67 9.83 22.76
CA THR A 48 6.56 10.79 23.86
C THR A 48 5.78 12.03 23.42
N SER A 49 5.37 12.86 24.38
CA SER A 49 4.72 14.14 24.08
C SER A 49 5.56 15.06 23.19
N GLU A 50 6.90 15.00 23.30
CA GLU A 50 7.83 15.78 22.47
C GLU A 50 7.93 15.25 21.03
N GLN A 51 7.61 13.97 20.83
CA GLN A 51 7.62 13.32 19.52
C GLN A 51 6.23 13.23 18.89
N LEU A 52 5.21 13.80 19.54
CA LEU A 52 3.83 13.75 19.05
C LEU A 52 3.69 14.35 17.66
N ASP A 53 4.33 15.50 17.38
CA ASP A 53 4.29 16.12 16.06
C ASP A 53 4.91 15.22 14.97
N HIS A 54 5.89 14.40 15.34
CA HIS A 54 6.49 13.42 14.45
C HIS A 54 5.48 12.28 14.15
N LEU A 55 4.78 11.78 15.17
CA LEU A 55 3.70 10.79 14.97
C LEU A 55 2.60 11.35 14.06
N LEU A 56 2.14 12.58 14.31
CA LEU A 56 1.11 13.22 13.49
C LEU A 56 1.57 13.38 12.04
N SER A 57 2.84 13.74 11.83
CA SER A 57 3.43 13.84 10.49
C SER A 57 3.50 12.47 9.78
N LEU A 58 3.90 11.41 10.48
CA LEU A 58 3.93 10.05 9.93
C LEU A 58 2.52 9.55 9.58
N SER A 59 1.52 9.86 10.42
CA SER A 59 0.13 9.52 10.15
C SER A 59 -0.38 10.16 8.86
N MET A 60 0.00 11.42 8.59
CA MET A 60 -0.33 12.12 7.36
C MET A 60 0.40 11.52 6.15
N VAL A 61 1.69 11.17 6.28
CA VAL A 61 2.47 10.52 5.21
C VAL A 61 1.80 9.22 4.79
N TRP A 62 1.44 8.39 5.77
CA TRP A 62 0.75 7.13 5.53
C TRP A 62 -0.61 7.35 4.85
N ALA A 63 -1.47 8.21 5.42
CA ALA A 63 -2.79 8.45 4.87
C ALA A 63 -2.74 9.10 3.47
N ASN A 64 -1.83 10.03 3.23
CA ASN A 64 -1.62 10.62 1.90
C ASN A 64 -1.13 9.58 0.88
N ASN A 65 -0.28 8.63 1.29
CA ASN A 65 0.13 7.54 0.42
C ASN A 65 -1.05 6.63 0.06
N VAL A 66 -1.84 6.23 1.06
CA VAL A 66 -2.97 5.29 0.91
C VAL A 66 -4.15 5.90 0.16
N PHE A 67 -4.51 7.15 0.45
CA PHE A 67 -5.74 7.78 -0.06
C PHE A 67 -5.52 8.76 -1.20
N LEU A 68 -4.31 9.29 -1.39
CA LEU A 68 -3.99 10.27 -2.43
C LEU A 68 -2.89 9.79 -3.38
N GLY A 69 -2.25 8.66 -3.10
CA GLY A 69 -1.17 8.13 -3.92
C GLY A 69 0.09 8.98 -3.87
N CYS A 70 0.31 9.78 -2.82
CA CYS A 70 1.55 10.53 -2.68
C CYS A 70 2.75 9.59 -2.59
N ARG A 71 3.89 10.02 -3.14
CA ARG A 71 5.14 9.25 -3.18
C ARG A 71 6.16 9.88 -2.25
N TYR A 72 6.88 9.02 -1.54
CA TYR A 72 7.94 9.37 -0.61
C TYR A 72 9.12 8.40 -0.82
N SER A 73 10.20 8.55 -0.06
CA SER A 73 11.30 7.58 -0.11
C SER A 73 10.81 6.18 0.29
N GLU A 74 11.42 5.14 -0.29
CA GLU A 74 11.07 3.75 0.00
C GLU A 74 11.22 3.44 1.49
N GLU A 75 12.31 3.89 2.12
CA GLU A 75 12.57 3.75 3.55
C GLU A 75 11.44 4.33 4.42
N LEU A 76 10.96 5.54 4.09
CA LEU A 76 9.88 6.17 4.84
C LEU A 76 8.56 5.43 4.67
N LEU A 77 8.28 4.96 3.44
CA LEU A 77 7.06 4.20 3.15
C LEU A 77 7.06 2.83 3.83
N GLU A 78 8.19 2.16 3.88
CA GLU A 78 8.34 0.89 4.58
C GLU A 78 8.08 1.06 6.08
N LYS A 79 8.69 2.08 6.70
CA LYS A 79 8.46 2.42 8.10
C LYS A 79 6.99 2.68 8.40
N VAL A 80 6.33 3.57 7.67
CA VAL A 80 4.92 3.89 7.96
C VAL A 80 3.98 2.72 7.65
N LYS A 81 4.37 1.81 6.77
CA LYS A 81 3.61 0.57 6.49
C LYS A 81 3.70 -0.41 7.66
N GLU A 82 4.88 -0.56 8.27
CA GLU A 82 5.07 -1.36 9.49
C GLU A 82 4.24 -0.79 10.65
N MET A 83 4.31 0.53 10.86
CA MET A 83 3.50 1.22 11.89
C MET A 83 1.99 1.05 11.69
N ALA A 84 1.55 0.83 10.45
CA ALA A 84 0.15 0.64 10.09
C ALA A 84 -0.30 -0.84 10.07
N GLU A 85 0.56 -1.78 10.46
CA GLU A 85 0.22 -3.20 10.40
C GLU A 85 -1.09 -3.49 11.15
N GLY A 86 -2.01 -4.22 10.53
CA GLY A 86 -3.30 -4.57 11.12
C GLY A 86 -4.39 -3.50 11.03
N ILE A 87 -4.09 -2.28 10.54
CA ILE A 87 -5.12 -1.28 10.22
C ILE A 87 -5.83 -1.69 8.92
N VAL A 88 -7.16 -1.79 8.97
CA VAL A 88 -7.97 -2.22 7.81
C VAL A 88 -8.58 -1.00 7.14
N VAL A 89 -8.07 -0.65 5.96
CA VAL A 89 -8.65 0.43 5.15
C VAL A 89 -9.67 -0.13 4.17
N VAL A 90 -10.94 0.20 4.40
CA VAL A 90 -12.05 -0.17 3.50
C VAL A 90 -12.07 0.75 2.28
N ASP A 91 -12.20 0.17 1.08
CA ASP A 91 -12.27 0.88 -0.20
C ASP A 91 -11.07 1.80 -0.51
N ALA A 92 -9.84 1.38 -0.15
CA ALA A 92 -8.64 2.13 -0.51
C ALA A 92 -8.57 2.39 -2.03
N PRO A 93 -8.33 3.63 -2.49
CA PRO A 93 -8.24 3.92 -3.91
C PRO A 93 -7.09 3.15 -4.59
N VAL A 94 -7.36 2.57 -5.75
CA VAL A 94 -6.32 1.87 -6.53
C VAL A 94 -5.61 2.85 -7.45
N PHE A 95 -4.43 3.33 -7.03
CA PHE A 95 -3.57 4.19 -7.85
C PHE A 95 -2.75 3.37 -8.85
N LYS A 96 -3.26 3.21 -10.07
CA LYS A 96 -2.44 2.69 -11.17
C LYS A 96 -1.53 3.82 -11.66
N THR A 97 -0.22 3.63 -11.55
CA THR A 97 0.72 4.59 -12.16
C THR A 97 0.60 4.55 -13.69
N ARG A 98 0.90 5.66 -14.36
CA ARG A 98 1.05 5.69 -15.82
C ARG A 98 2.02 4.59 -16.28
N ASP A 99 3.11 4.39 -15.55
CA ASP A 99 4.14 3.42 -15.92
C ASP A 99 3.66 1.96 -15.77
N GLU A 100 2.80 1.65 -14.79
CA GLU A 100 2.11 0.35 -14.71
C GLU A 100 1.11 0.14 -15.85
N ILE A 101 0.40 1.20 -16.26
CA ILE A 101 -0.50 1.17 -17.42
C ILE A 101 0.32 0.92 -18.69
N MET A 102 1.45 1.61 -18.86
CA MET A 102 2.36 1.48 -20.00
C MET A 102 3.06 0.12 -20.02
N LYS A 103 3.50 -0.43 -18.88
CA LYS A 103 4.05 -1.80 -18.80
C LYS A 103 3.02 -2.85 -19.20
N LYS A 104 1.76 -2.71 -18.77
CA LYS A 104 0.67 -3.62 -19.19
C LYS A 104 0.40 -3.53 -20.69
N GLN A 105 0.48 -2.33 -21.28
CA GLN A 105 0.38 -2.16 -22.73
C GLN A 105 1.58 -2.78 -23.45
N GLN A 106 2.81 -2.59 -22.98
CA GLN A 106 4.01 -3.19 -23.56
C GLN A 106 3.97 -4.73 -23.48
N VAL A 107 3.54 -5.32 -22.37
CA VAL A 107 3.36 -6.78 -22.25
C VAL A 107 2.26 -7.29 -23.19
N SER A 108 1.16 -6.55 -23.34
CA SER A 108 0.11 -6.88 -24.29
C SER A 108 0.62 -6.84 -25.74
N LEU A 109 1.33 -5.78 -26.11
CA LEU A 109 2.00 -5.62 -27.41
C LEU A 109 2.98 -6.77 -27.67
N TRP A 110 3.86 -7.09 -26.72
CA TRP A 110 4.78 -8.23 -26.83
C TRP A 110 4.09 -9.58 -26.96
N ARG A 111 2.93 -9.77 -26.32
CA ARG A 111 2.13 -10.99 -26.44
C ARG A 111 1.54 -11.12 -27.83
N HIS A 112 0.94 -10.04 -28.36
CA HIS A 112 0.37 -10.03 -29.71
C HIS A 112 1.43 -10.22 -30.79
N THR A 113 2.60 -9.59 -30.66
CA THR A 113 3.69 -9.73 -31.64
C THR A 113 4.28 -11.13 -31.64
N HIS A 114 4.51 -11.76 -30.48
CA HIS A 114 5.01 -13.14 -30.41
C HIS A 114 4.02 -14.19 -30.91
N THR A 115 2.72 -14.01 -30.64
CA THR A 115 1.69 -14.93 -31.17
C THR A 115 1.60 -14.89 -32.70
N HIS A 116 1.86 -13.73 -33.31
CA HIS A 116 1.86 -13.59 -34.76
C HIS A 116 3.10 -14.22 -35.41
N THR A 117 4.28 -14.13 -34.76
CA THR A 117 5.54 -14.72 -35.25
C THR A 117 5.57 -16.25 -35.19
N GLN A 118 4.93 -16.88 -34.19
CA GLN A 118 4.85 -18.35 -34.12
C GLN A 118 3.88 -18.98 -35.13
N MET A 119 2.90 -18.23 -35.66
CA MET A 119 2.00 -18.75 -36.71
C MET A 119 2.60 -18.65 -38.12
N SER A 120 3.64 -17.83 -38.33
CA SER A 120 4.25 -17.64 -39.66
C SER A 120 5.42 -18.59 -39.96
N SER A 121 5.78 -19.49 -39.05
CA SER A 121 6.95 -20.39 -39.20
C SER A 121 6.59 -21.86 -39.51
N THR A 122 5.33 -22.17 -39.85
CA THR A 122 4.90 -23.54 -40.26
C THR A 122 4.72 -23.74 -41.77
N SER A 123 5.19 -22.82 -42.61
CA SER A 123 5.31 -23.06 -44.05
C SER A 123 6.72 -22.74 -44.51
N ASN A 124 7.59 -23.75 -44.52
CA ASN A 124 8.62 -23.97 -45.54
C ASN A 124 9.17 -25.38 -45.35
N ASN A 125 8.58 -26.33 -46.08
CA ASN A 125 9.20 -27.61 -46.40
C ASN A 125 10.46 -27.33 -47.21
N CYS A 126 11.64 -27.58 -46.63
CA CYS A 126 12.86 -27.87 -47.39
C CYS A 126 13.44 -29.17 -46.84
N GLU A 127 13.42 -30.18 -47.70
CA GLU A 127 14.00 -31.51 -47.49
C GLU A 127 15.48 -31.41 -47.10
N LEU A 128 15.88 -32.16 -46.07
CA LEU A 128 17.24 -32.63 -45.90
C LEU A 128 17.18 -34.11 -45.52
N THR A 129 17.35 -34.97 -46.52
CA THR A 129 17.61 -36.40 -46.37
C THR A 129 18.94 -36.63 -45.63
N PRO A 130 19.00 -37.47 -44.58
CA PRO A 130 20.26 -37.96 -44.04
C PRO A 130 20.70 -39.22 -44.81
N LEU A 131 21.79 -39.11 -45.56
CA LEU A 131 22.48 -40.25 -46.17
C LEU A 131 23.58 -40.74 -45.20
N PHE A 132 23.66 -42.07 -45.05
CA PHE A 132 24.65 -42.90 -44.34
C PHE A 132 24.29 -43.44 -42.94
N GLN A 133 23.63 -44.60 -42.94
CA GLN A 133 23.96 -45.74 -42.07
C GLN A 133 24.72 -46.78 -42.89
N GLY A 134 25.75 -47.38 -42.30
CA GLY A 134 26.71 -48.25 -42.99
C GLY A 134 26.27 -49.69 -43.23
N LEU A 135 26.89 -50.26 -44.27
CA LEU A 135 27.55 -51.57 -44.33
C LEU A 135 28.48 -51.57 -45.54
#